data_AF-A0A1F3TVG8-F1
#
_entry.id   AF-A0A1F3TVG8-F1
#
_cell.length_a   1.000
_cell.length_b   1.000
_cell.length_c   1.000
_cell.angle_alpha   90.00
_cell.angle_beta   90.00
_cell.angle_gamma   90.00
#
_symmetry.space_group_name_H-M   'P 1'
#
loop_
_entity.id
_entity.type
_entity.pdbx_description
1 polymer ?
#
loop_
_entity_poly.entity_id
_entity_poly.type
_entity_poly.pdbx_seq_one_letter_code
_entity_poly.pdbx_strand_id
1 'polypeptide(L)'
;MKKFKFSLDKVLLQREIQVDLAQKEFAEAGRIFDQEEKKLEEMKSQKEAAFLQRQEIVQGSTSWTSSVEQINNFLQGQDLRIKKQNERLLEAIKVVESRREILQQAQTEAKMIERLRENKKRAYFKEVSLKEQQEIDELTVIRFGRVDNK
;
A
#
# COMPACT_ATOMS: atom_id res chain seq x y z
N MET A 1 9.22 -29.04 28.27
CA MET A 1 9.31 -28.93 26.79
C MET A 1 10.14 -27.72 26.38
N LYS A 2 10.99 -27.85 25.36
CA LYS A 2 11.67 -26.68 24.75
C LYS A 2 10.64 -25.82 24.00
N LYS A 3 10.79 -24.50 24.03
CA LYS A 3 9.95 -23.59 23.23
C LYS A 3 10.34 -23.69 21.75
N PHE A 4 9.36 -23.63 20.85
CA PHE A 4 9.61 -23.54 19.40
C PHE A 4 10.44 -22.30 19.08
N LYS A 5 11.48 -22.47 18.26
CA LYS A 5 12.32 -21.38 17.74
C LYS A 5 12.34 -21.47 16.23
N PHE A 6 12.04 -20.38 15.54
CA PHE A 6 12.09 -20.36 14.08
C PHE A 6 13.39 -19.68 13.63
N SER A 7 14.16 -20.38 12.80
CA SER A 7 15.49 -19.92 12.37
C SER A 7 15.44 -18.60 11.59
N LEU A 8 14.31 -18.27 10.96
CA LEU A 8 14.13 -17.08 10.15
C LEU A 8 13.27 -16.00 10.83
N ASP A 9 13.10 -16.03 12.16
CA ASP A 9 12.32 -15.02 12.89
C ASP A 9 12.85 -13.59 12.63
N LYS A 10 14.18 -13.40 12.54
CA LYS A 10 14.78 -12.10 12.20
C LYS A 10 14.47 -11.65 10.78
N VAL A 11 14.43 -12.59 9.83
CA VAL A 11 14.10 -12.31 8.43
C VAL A 11 12.63 -11.92 8.33
N LEU A 12 11.73 -12.64 9.02
CA LEU A 12 10.31 -12.30 9.08
C LEU A 12 10.10 -10.86 9.59
N LEU A 13 10.76 -10.50 10.70
CA LEU A 13 10.69 -9.15 11.24
C LEU A 13 11.18 -8.09 10.23
N GLN A 14 12.28 -8.36 9.53
CA GLN A 14 12.78 -7.45 8.50
C GLN A 14 11.77 -7.29 7.35
N ARG A 15 11.08 -8.37 6.95
CA ARG A 15 10.05 -8.32 5.91
C ARG A 15 8.80 -7.55 6.36
N GLU A 16 8.39 -7.70 7.61
CA GLU A 16 7.29 -6.91 8.19
C GLU A 16 7.63 -5.41 8.17
N ILE A 17 8.85 -5.03 8.57
CA ILE A 17 9.32 -3.64 8.50
C ILE A 17 9.31 -3.12 7.04
N GLN A 18 9.69 -3.95 6.07
CA GLN A 18 9.63 -3.58 4.65
C GLN A 18 8.19 -3.36 4.16
N VAL A 19 7.23 -4.16 4.63
CA VAL A 19 5.81 -3.96 4.33
C VAL A 19 5.34 -2.63 4.91
N ASP A 20 5.67 -2.34 6.17
CA ASP A 20 5.28 -1.09 6.83
C ASP A 20 5.85 0.13 6.10
N LEU A 21 7.11 0.05 5.67
CA LEU A 21 7.76 1.11 4.88
C LEU A 21 7.07 1.29 3.53
N ALA A 22 6.87 0.21 2.78
CA ALA A 22 6.20 0.26 1.47
C ALA A 22 4.76 0.79 1.59
N GLN A 23 4.06 0.48 2.68
CA GLN A 23 2.72 0.99 2.93
C GLN A 23 2.71 2.50 3.19
N LYS A 24 3.69 3.01 3.94
CA LYS A 24 3.86 4.46 4.15
C LYS A 24 4.17 5.18 2.83
N GLU A 25 5.10 4.65 2.04
CA GLU A 25 5.46 5.23 0.75
C GLU A 25 4.29 5.23 -0.24
N PHE A 26 3.50 4.15 -0.28
CA PHE A 26 2.29 4.09 -1.10
C PHE A 26 1.25 5.13 -0.66
N ALA A 27 1.03 5.26 0.65
CA ALA A 27 0.11 6.26 1.18
C ALA A 27 0.59 7.70 0.89
N GLU A 28 1.88 7.98 0.96
CA GLU A 28 2.46 9.27 0.60
C GLU A 28 2.29 9.57 -0.89
N ALA A 29 2.56 8.61 -1.77
CA ALA A 29 2.32 8.75 -3.20
C ALA A 29 0.84 9.05 -3.52
N GLY A 30 -0.09 8.37 -2.83
CA GLY A 30 -1.53 8.63 -2.94
C GLY A 30 -1.89 10.07 -2.54
N ARG A 31 -1.33 10.57 -1.43
CA ARG A 31 -1.56 11.97 -1.01
C ARG A 31 -1.05 12.97 -2.04
N ILE A 32 0.11 12.71 -2.66
CA ILE A 32 0.66 13.58 -3.71
C ILE A 32 -0.28 13.57 -4.91
N PHE A 33 -0.76 12.40 -5.34
CA PHE A 33 -1.75 12.29 -6.41
C PHE A 33 -3.02 13.11 -6.09
N ASP A 34 -3.60 12.95 -4.89
CA ASP A 34 -4.80 13.69 -4.48
C ASP A 34 -4.57 15.22 -4.48
N GLN A 35 -3.37 15.66 -4.11
CA GLN A 35 -3.00 17.09 -4.15
C GLN A 35 -2.91 17.60 -5.59
N GLU A 36 -2.29 16.85 -6.49
CA GLU A 36 -2.18 17.24 -7.89
C GLU A 36 -3.54 17.20 -8.60
N GLU A 37 -4.43 16.27 -8.23
CA GLU A 37 -5.81 16.21 -8.72
C GLU A 37 -6.63 17.42 -8.25
N LYS A 38 -6.54 17.77 -6.96
CA LYS A 38 -7.20 18.98 -6.42
C LYS A 38 -6.75 20.25 -7.14
N LYS A 39 -5.44 20.42 -7.36
CA LYS A 39 -4.91 21.55 -8.14
C LYS A 39 -5.49 21.60 -9.54
N LEU A 40 -5.61 20.45 -10.21
CA LEU A 40 -6.21 20.38 -11.54
C LEU A 40 -7.68 20.82 -11.51
N GLU A 41 -8.43 20.39 -10.51
CA GLU A 41 -9.84 20.72 -10.36
C GLU A 41 -10.05 22.22 -10.07
N GLU A 42 -9.25 22.79 -9.17
CA GLU A 42 -9.22 24.24 -8.92
C GLU A 42 -8.91 25.01 -10.21
N MET A 43 -7.94 24.55 -11.01
CA MET A 43 -7.59 25.19 -12.28
C MET A 43 -8.73 25.14 -13.31
N LYS A 44 -9.48 24.04 -13.36
CA LYS A 44 -10.65 23.91 -14.24
C LYS A 44 -11.81 24.79 -13.77
N SER A 45 -12.09 24.81 -12.48
CA SER A 45 -13.12 25.66 -11.88
C SER A 45 -12.83 27.15 -12.13
N GLN A 46 -11.56 27.58 -11.96
CA GLN A 46 -11.14 28.95 -12.28
C GLN A 46 -11.33 29.28 -13.77
N LYS A 47 -11.04 28.33 -14.67
CA LYS A 47 -11.25 28.50 -16.11
C LYS A 47 -12.74 28.67 -16.43
N GLU A 48 -13.60 27.84 -15.84
CA GLU A 48 -15.05 27.91 -16.03
C GLU A 48 -15.63 29.23 -15.50
N ALA A 49 -15.22 29.66 -14.31
CA ALA A 49 -15.61 30.95 -13.75
C ALA A 49 -15.20 32.13 -14.65
N ALA A 50 -13.97 32.12 -15.17
CA ALA A 50 -13.50 33.15 -16.10
C ALA A 50 -14.29 33.14 -17.43
N PHE A 51 -14.71 31.96 -17.90
CA PHE A 51 -15.54 31.84 -19.08
C PHE A 51 -16.94 32.44 -18.87
N LEU A 52 -17.57 32.17 -17.72
CA LEU A 52 -18.85 32.78 -17.34
C LEU A 52 -18.73 34.30 -17.21
N GLN A 53 -17.71 34.79 -16.52
CA GLN A 53 -17.43 36.22 -16.39
C GLN A 53 -17.28 36.91 -17.75
N ARG A 54 -16.59 36.26 -18.70
CA ARG A 54 -16.45 36.77 -20.07
C ARG A 54 -17.81 36.91 -20.76
N GLN A 55 -18.72 35.94 -20.59
CA GLN A 55 -20.05 36.01 -21.18
C GLN A 55 -20.88 37.17 -20.61
N GLU A 56 -20.86 37.34 -19.29
CA GLU A 56 -21.57 38.43 -18.61
C GLU A 56 -21.11 39.82 -19.09
N ILE A 57 -19.79 40.02 -19.22
CA ILE A 57 -19.22 41.30 -19.68
C ILE A 57 -19.66 41.62 -21.11
N VAL A 58 -19.67 40.63 -22.00
CA VAL A 58 -20.10 40.81 -23.40
C VAL A 58 -21.59 41.17 -23.48
N GLN A 59 -22.42 40.61 -22.61
CA GLN A 59 -23.86 40.88 -22.59
C GLN A 59 -24.20 42.21 -21.90
N GLY A 60 -23.41 42.64 -20.92
CA GLY A 60 -23.75 43.77 -20.03
C GLY A 60 -23.07 45.11 -20.35
N SER A 61 -22.13 45.17 -21.30
CA SER A 61 -21.36 46.40 -21.59
C SER A 61 -21.22 46.64 -23.09
N THR A 62 -21.15 47.91 -23.52
CA THR A 62 -20.88 48.30 -24.91
C THR A 62 -19.38 48.45 -25.20
N SER A 63 -18.54 48.54 -24.15
CA SER A 63 -17.08 48.71 -24.24
C SER A 63 -16.35 47.53 -23.59
N TRP A 64 -16.63 46.32 -24.07
CA TRP A 64 -16.18 45.05 -23.50
C TRP A 64 -14.81 44.56 -24.02
N THR A 65 -14.31 45.13 -25.12
CA THR A 65 -13.18 44.58 -25.90
C THR A 65 -11.92 44.37 -25.08
N SER A 66 -11.46 45.40 -24.34
CA SER A 66 -10.25 45.30 -23.51
C SER A 66 -10.39 44.29 -22.37
N SER A 67 -11.55 44.22 -21.71
CA SER A 67 -11.78 43.28 -20.61
C SER A 67 -11.85 41.84 -21.10
N VAL A 68 -12.47 41.62 -22.26
CA VAL A 68 -12.54 40.30 -22.89
C VAL A 68 -11.17 39.83 -23.37
N GLU A 69 -10.32 40.72 -23.89
CA GLU A 69 -8.97 40.38 -24.30
C GLU A 69 -8.12 39.91 -23.11
N GLN A 70 -8.20 40.59 -21.97
CA GLN A 70 -7.52 40.16 -20.74
C GLN A 70 -7.98 38.77 -20.29
N ILE A 71 -9.30 38.51 -20.32
CA ILE A 71 -9.83 37.19 -19.96
C ILE A 71 -9.39 36.11 -20.96
N ASN A 72 -9.37 36.41 -22.26
CA ASN A 72 -8.88 35.46 -23.26
C ASN A 72 -7.41 35.09 -23.03
N ASN A 73 -6.57 36.07 -22.70
CA ASN A 73 -5.15 35.84 -22.38
C ASN A 73 -5.01 34.97 -21.12
N PHE A 74 -5.82 35.23 -20.08
CA PHE A 74 -5.90 34.37 -18.91
C PHE A 74 -6.31 32.94 -19.27
N LEU A 75 -7.38 32.76 -20.04
CA LEU A 75 -7.88 31.44 -20.46
C LEU A 75 -6.84 30.63 -21.23
N GLN A 76 -6.12 31.27 -22.18
CA GLN A 76 -5.02 30.62 -22.90
C GLN A 76 -3.88 30.21 -21.97
N GLY A 77 -3.48 31.09 -21.03
CA GLY A 77 -2.48 30.75 -20.02
C GLY A 77 -2.93 29.61 -19.11
N GLN A 78 -4.22 29.60 -18.76
CA GLN A 78 -4.83 28.57 -17.92
C GLN A 78 -4.87 27.21 -18.63
N ASP A 79 -5.12 27.18 -19.94
CA ASP A 79 -5.04 25.95 -20.75
C ASP A 79 -3.64 25.33 -20.74
N LEU A 80 -2.60 26.16 -20.88
CA LEU A 80 -1.22 25.69 -20.80
C LEU A 80 -0.88 25.13 -19.41
N ARG A 81 -1.37 25.78 -18.34
CA ARG A 81 -1.20 25.32 -16.96
C ARG A 81 -1.91 24.00 -16.72
N ILE A 82 -3.15 23.86 -17.18
CA ILE A 82 -3.94 22.62 -17.11
C ILE A 82 -3.22 21.49 -17.84
N LYS A 83 -2.69 21.75 -19.05
CA LYS A 83 -1.92 20.74 -19.79
C LYS A 83 -0.72 20.24 -18.99
N LYS A 84 0.08 21.15 -18.44
CA LYS A 84 1.24 20.80 -17.59
C LYS A 84 0.82 20.09 -16.31
N GLN A 85 -0.32 20.45 -15.73
CA GLN A 85 -0.85 19.81 -14.53
C GLN A 85 -1.31 18.37 -14.82
N ASN A 86 -1.89 18.11 -15.99
CA ASN A 86 -2.19 16.75 -16.43
C ASN A 86 -0.92 15.90 -16.61
N GLU A 87 0.17 16.47 -17.13
CA GLU A 87 1.46 15.77 -17.23
C GLU A 87 1.97 15.36 -15.83
N ARG A 88 1.89 16.26 -14.85
CA ARG A 88 2.23 15.95 -13.44
C ARG A 88 1.34 14.87 -12.84
N LEU A 89 0.04 14.90 -13.15
CA LEU A 89 -0.89 13.87 -12.68
C LEU A 89 -0.53 12.50 -13.26
N LEU A 90 -0.15 12.43 -14.55
CA LEU A 90 0.33 11.20 -15.17
C LEU A 90 1.61 10.68 -14.51
N GLU A 91 2.54 11.56 -14.14
CA GLU A 91 3.73 11.18 -13.37
C GLU A 91 3.35 10.65 -11.98
N ALA A 92 2.45 11.33 -11.27
CA ALA A 92 1.96 10.89 -9.96
C ALA A 92 1.28 9.50 -10.04
N ILE A 93 0.47 9.25 -11.07
CA ILE A 93 -0.15 7.93 -11.31
C ILE A 93 0.91 6.85 -11.47
N LYS A 94 1.97 7.09 -12.27
CA LYS A 94 3.06 6.13 -12.44
C LYS A 94 3.76 5.83 -11.11
N VAL A 95 3.97 6.84 -10.28
CA VAL A 95 4.58 6.68 -8.96
C VAL A 95 3.67 5.85 -8.05
N VAL A 96 2.37 6.14 -8.00
CA VAL A 96 1.40 5.40 -7.21
C VAL A 96 1.37 3.92 -7.61
N GLU A 97 1.29 3.61 -8.91
CA GLU A 97 1.30 2.22 -9.38
C GLU A 97 2.63 1.52 -9.06
N SER A 98 3.77 2.19 -9.25
CA SER A 98 5.07 1.62 -8.88
C SER A 98 5.14 1.29 -7.37
N ARG A 99 4.66 2.19 -6.50
CA ARG A 99 4.63 1.93 -5.04
C ARG A 99 3.65 0.83 -4.67
N ARG A 100 2.53 0.71 -5.41
CA ARG A 100 1.56 -0.38 -5.24
C ARG A 100 2.18 -1.73 -5.53
N GLU A 101 2.92 -1.85 -6.63
CA GLU A 101 3.63 -3.09 -7.00
C GLU A 101 4.67 -3.48 -5.93
N ILE A 102 5.47 -2.51 -5.46
CA ILE A 102 6.45 -2.73 -4.39
C ILE A 102 5.77 -3.24 -3.10
N LEU A 103 4.65 -2.62 -2.71
CA LEU A 103 3.87 -3.06 -1.55
C LEU A 103 3.35 -4.48 -1.71
N GLN A 104 2.79 -4.83 -2.87
CA GLN A 104 2.30 -6.18 -3.15
C GLN A 104 3.43 -7.21 -3.09
N GLN A 105 4.60 -6.89 -3.64
CA GLN A 105 5.76 -7.76 -3.57
C GLN A 105 6.23 -7.96 -2.12
N ALA A 106 6.38 -6.88 -1.35
CA ALA A 106 6.78 -6.95 0.06
C ALA A 106 5.79 -7.80 0.89
N GLN A 107 4.49 -7.60 0.70
CA GLN A 107 3.45 -8.38 1.37
C GLN A 107 3.50 -9.87 0.99
N THR A 108 3.75 -10.18 -0.28
CA THR A 108 3.88 -11.56 -0.75
C THR A 108 5.09 -12.24 -0.12
N GLU A 109 6.24 -11.55 -0.09
CA GLU A 109 7.47 -12.06 0.52
C GLU A 109 7.33 -12.29 2.03
N ALA A 110 6.69 -11.36 2.76
CA ALA A 110 6.39 -11.54 4.18
C ALA A 110 5.48 -12.76 4.42
N LYS A 111 4.38 -12.89 3.66
CA LYS A 111 3.44 -14.02 3.76
C LYS A 111 4.10 -15.36 3.46
N MET A 112 5.07 -15.43 2.54
CA MET A 112 5.81 -16.65 2.27
C MET A 112 6.59 -17.12 3.51
N ILE A 113 7.31 -16.22 4.18
CA ILE A 113 8.08 -16.55 5.37
C ILE A 113 7.16 -16.90 6.55
N GLU A 114 6.04 -16.20 6.70
CA GLU A 114 5.03 -16.50 7.71
C GLU A 114 4.45 -17.91 7.54
N ARG A 115 4.08 -18.29 6.31
CA ARG A 115 3.62 -19.66 6.01
C ARG A 115 4.69 -20.70 6.31
N LEU A 116 5.96 -20.42 6.01
CA LEU A 116 7.07 -21.32 6.38
C LEU A 116 7.19 -21.48 7.89
N ARG A 117 7.05 -20.40 8.65
CA ARG A 117 7.04 -20.42 10.13
C ARG A 117 5.91 -21.28 10.66
N GLU A 118 4.69 -21.10 10.15
CA GLU A 118 3.54 -21.92 10.55
C GLU A 118 3.75 -23.40 10.26
N ASN A 119 4.25 -23.74 9.07
CA ASN A 119 4.50 -25.12 8.68
C ASN A 119 5.56 -25.78 9.59
N LYS A 120 6.65 -25.07 9.89
CA LYS A 120 7.69 -25.54 10.81
C LYS A 120 7.16 -25.67 12.24
N LYS A 121 6.30 -24.74 12.68
CA LYS A 121 5.65 -24.80 13.98
C LYS A 121 4.74 -26.03 14.09
N ARG A 122 3.91 -26.30 13.08
CA ARG A 122 3.06 -27.51 13.02
C ARG A 122 3.89 -28.79 13.05
N ALA A 123 4.98 -28.85 12.29
CA ALA A 123 5.87 -30.01 12.27
C ALA A 123 6.52 -30.25 13.66
N TYR A 124 6.99 -29.18 14.31
CA TYR A 124 7.56 -29.26 15.66
C TYR A 124 6.56 -29.82 16.67
N PHE A 125 5.33 -29.31 16.70
CA PHE A 125 4.31 -29.82 17.64
C PHE A 125 3.95 -31.29 17.36
N LYS A 126 3.85 -31.69 16.09
CA LYS A 126 3.62 -33.10 15.74
C LYS A 126 4.76 -34.01 16.24
N GLU A 127 6.01 -33.60 16.05
CA GLU A 127 7.17 -34.39 16.49
C GLU A 127 7.22 -34.49 18.02
N VAL A 128 6.93 -33.39 18.72
CA VAL A 128 6.92 -33.38 20.17
C VAL A 128 5.80 -34.27 20.72
N SER A 129 4.57 -34.17 20.19
CA SER A 129 3.47 -35.05 20.60
C SER A 129 3.76 -36.53 20.33
N LEU A 130 4.42 -36.84 19.21
CA LEU A 130 4.83 -38.22 18.91
C LEU A 130 5.86 -38.75 19.91
N LYS A 131 6.86 -37.93 20.28
CA LYS A 131 7.85 -38.28 21.30
C LYS A 131 7.23 -38.47 22.67
N GLU A 132 6.33 -37.59 23.08
CA GLU A 132 5.59 -37.73 24.33
C GLU A 132 4.75 -39.01 24.37
N GLN A 133 4.10 -39.36 23.25
CA GLN A 133 3.36 -40.62 23.16
C GLN A 133 4.30 -41.84 23.27
N GLN A 134 5.45 -41.82 22.59
CA GLN A 134 6.46 -42.89 22.68
C GLN A 134 6.99 -43.05 24.12
N GLU A 135 7.30 -41.94 24.81
CA GLU A 135 7.73 -41.96 26.21
C GLU A 135 6.65 -42.55 27.15
N ILE A 136 5.36 -42.23 26.91
CA ILE A 136 4.23 -42.81 27.67
C ILE A 136 4.12 -44.31 27.41
N ASP A 137 4.23 -44.75 26.16
CA ASP A 137 4.15 -46.16 25.79
C ASP A 137 5.32 -46.96 26.42
N GLU A 138 6.54 -46.42 26.39
CA GLU A 138 7.71 -47.02 27.04
C GLU A 138 7.54 -47.13 28.56
N LEU A 139 7.07 -46.07 29.22
CA LEU A 139 6.77 -46.10 30.66
C LEU A 139 5.70 -47.15 31.00
N THR A 140 4.71 -47.31 30.12
CA THR A 140 3.63 -48.28 30.25
C THR A 140 4.20 -49.71 30.17
N VAL A 141 5.03 -50.00 29.16
CA VAL A 141 5.71 -51.30 29.01
C VAL A 141 6.59 -51.62 30.22
N ILE A 142 7.39 -50.67 30.72
CA ILE A 142 8.23 -50.86 31.91
C ILE A 142 7.39 -51.18 33.15
N ARG A 143 6.23 -50.54 33.29
CA ARG A 143 5.34 -50.72 34.44
C ARG A 143 4.64 -52.07 34.43
N PHE A 144 4.15 -52.52 33.27
CA PHE A 144 3.47 -53.81 33.14
C PHE A 144 4.46 -54.99 33.04
N GLY A 145 5.62 -54.83 32.40
CA GLY A 145 6.67 -55.86 32.35
C GLY A 145 7.34 -56.16 33.71
N ARG A 146 7.15 -55.30 34.72
CA ARG A 146 7.54 -55.57 36.12
C ARG A 146 6.51 -56.39 36.90
N VAL A 147 5.26 -56.46 36.45
CA VAL A 147 4.19 -57.19 37.13
C VAL A 147 4.21 -58.67 36.77
N ASP A 148 4.66 -59.01 35.55
CA ASP A 148 4.73 -60.39 35.06
C ASP A 148 5.98 -61.18 35.52
N ASN A 149 6.92 -60.53 36.21
CA ASN A 149 8.16 -61.14 36.72
C ASN A 149 8.11 -61.43 38.25
N LYS A 150 6.94 -61.76 38.79
CA LYS A 150 6.76 -62.21 40.18
C LYS A 150 6.07 -63.56 40.27
#